data_AF-A0AA38F7E2-F1
#
_entry.id   AF-A0AA38F7E2-F1
#
_cell.length_a   1.000
_cell.length_b   1.000
_cell.length_c   1.000
_cell.angle_alpha   90.00
_cell.angle_beta   90.00
_cell.angle_gamma   90.00
#
_symmetry.space_group_name_H-M   'P 1'
#
loop_
_entity.id
_entity.type
_entity.pdbx_description
1 polymer ?
#
loop_
_entity_poly.entity_id
_entity_poly.type
_entity_poly.pdbx_seq_one_letter_code
_entity_poly.pdbx_strand_id
1 'polypeptide(L)' 'HKSDVFDTFVKWKALVENETGLKLKCLRSDNGGEYCSNEFNDYCSKNGIRRQKTVPGNPQ' A
#
# COMPACT_ATOMS: atom_id res chain seq x y z
N HIS A 1 -15.96 2.67 -6.97
CA HIS A 1 -15.45 1.34 -6.59
C HIS A 1 -14.17 1.50 -5.79
N LYS A 2 -14.25 1.52 -4.45
CA LYS A 2 -13.08 1.72 -3.56
C LYS A 2 -12.54 0.39 -3.02
N SER A 3 -13.41 -0.63 -2.94
CA SER A 3 -13.10 -1.99 -2.53
C SER A 3 -12.22 -2.74 -3.53
N ASP A 4 -12.29 -2.40 -4.81
CA ASP A 4 -11.54 -3.06 -5.89
C ASP A 4 -10.02 -2.79 -5.79
N VAL A 5 -9.65 -1.57 -5.40
CA VAL A 5 -8.25 -1.15 -5.24
C VAL A 5 -7.59 -1.89 -4.06
N PHE A 6 -8.31 -2.08 -2.96
CA PHE A 6 -7.79 -2.80 -1.79
C PHE A 6 -7.58 -4.29 -2.10
N ASP A 7 -8.57 -4.94 -2.70
CA ASP A 7 -8.48 -6.36 -3.06
C ASP A 7 -7.31 -6.62 -4.04
N THR A 8 -7.18 -5.74 -5.05
CA THR A 8 -6.06 -5.78 -5.99
C THR A 8 -4.71 -5.60 -5.29
N PHE A 9 -4.61 -4.67 -4.33
CA PHE A 9 -3.38 -4.47 -3.56
C PHE A 9 -3.00 -5.69 -2.72
N VAL A 10 -3.97 -6.31 -2.05
CA VAL A 10 -3.72 -7.51 -1.22
C VAL A 10 -3.20 -8.66 -2.09
N LYS A 11 -3.81 -8.89 -3.26
CA LYS A 11 -3.34 -9.88 -4.24
C LYS A 11 -1.93 -9.58 -4.75
N TRP A 12 -1.68 -8.32 -5.11
CA TRP A 12 -0.36 -7.88 -5.59
C TRP A 12 0.73 -8.05 -4.53
N LYS A 13 0.47 -7.67 -3.28
CA LYS A 13 1.41 -7.87 -2.17
C LYS A 13 1.77 -9.35 -2.03
N ALA A 14 0.77 -10.23 -1.96
CA ALA A 14 0.99 -11.66 -1.80
C ALA A 14 1.84 -12.24 -2.94
N LEU A 15 1.58 -11.81 -4.18
CA LEU A 15 2.33 -12.22 -5.35
C LEU A 15 3.80 -11.77 -5.27
N VAL A 16 4.06 -10.48 -4.99
CA VAL A 16 5.43 -9.95 -4.87
C VAL A 16 6.21 -10.60 -3.73
N GLU A 17 5.58 -10.79 -2.57
CA GLU A 17 6.24 -11.45 -1.42
C GLU A 17 6.56 -12.91 -1.71
N ASN A 18 5.71 -13.62 -2.46
CA ASN A 18 5.94 -15.00 -2.86
C ASN A 18 7.03 -15.13 -3.93
N GLU A 19 7.03 -14.25 -4.93
CA GLU A 19 8.04 -14.25 -5.99
C GLU A 19 9.44 -13.86 -5.49
N THR A 20 9.50 -12.86 -4.60
CA THR A 20 10.78 -12.34 -4.10
C THR A 20 11.25 -13.02 -2.82
N GLY A 21 10.35 -13.66 -2.08
CA GLY A 21 10.61 -14.14 -0.72
C GLY A 21 10.81 -13.02 0.32
N LEU A 22 10.60 -11.75 -0.08
CA LEU A 22 10.83 -10.59 0.76
C LEU A 22 9.51 -9.99 1.22
N LYS A 23 9.44 -9.60 2.50
CA LYS A 23 8.26 -8.90 3.03
C LYS A 23 8.21 -7.45 2.56
N LEU A 24 7.02 -6.99 2.18
CA LEU A 24 6.78 -5.58 1.87
C LEU A 24 6.86 -4.75 3.15
N LYS A 25 7.85 -3.85 3.24
CA LYS A 25 8.07 -3.01 4.43
C LYS A 25 7.55 -1.59 4.30
N CYS A 26 7.53 -1.04 3.09
CA CYS A 26 7.13 0.34 2.84
C CYS A 26 6.25 0.41 1.60
N LEU A 27 5.17 1.18 1.68
CA LEU A 27 4.32 1.53 0.54
C LEU A 27 4.39 3.03 0.31
N ARG A 28 4.93 3.45 -0.84
CA ARG A 28 4.92 4.84 -1.29
C ARG A 28 3.75 5.05 -2.24
N SER A 29 2.92 6.05 -1.96
CA SER A 29 1.74 6.38 -2.77
C SER A 29 1.69 7.89 -2.95
N ASP A 30 1.45 8.34 -4.18
CA ASP A 30 1.08 9.73 -4.44
C ASP A 30 -0.28 10.00 -3.78
N ASN A 31 -0.57 11.22 -3.31
CA ASN A 31 -1.74 11.57 -2.50
C ASN A 31 -3.12 11.35 -3.18
N GLY A 32 -3.22 10.52 -4.22
CA GLY A 32 -4.46 9.97 -4.74
C GLY A 32 -5.23 9.23 -3.64
N GLY A 33 -6.33 9.84 -3.17
CA GLY A 33 -7.11 9.41 -2.00
C GLY A 33 -7.71 8.00 -2.03
N GLU A 34 -7.48 7.25 -3.11
CA GLU A 34 -7.85 5.85 -3.29
C GLU A 34 -7.21 4.95 -2.23
N TYR A 35 -5.98 5.26 -1.82
CA TYR A 35 -5.27 4.50 -0.78
C TYR A 35 -5.58 5.01 0.65
N CYS A 36 -6.35 6.07 0.82
CA CYS A 36 -6.63 6.67 2.14
C CYS A 36 -7.82 6.05 2.90
N SER A 37 -8.24 4.84 2.57
CA SER A 37 -9.30 4.15 3.33
C SER A 37 -8.79 3.65 4.70
N ASN A 38 -9.66 3.66 5.72
CA ASN A 38 -9.35 3.12 7.05
C ASN A 38 -8.93 1.65 6.98
N GLU A 39 -9.62 0.85 6.18
CA GLU A 39 -9.29 -0.57 5.95
C GLU A 39 -7.87 -0.77 5.43
N PHE A 40 -7.43 0.11 4.52
CA PHE A 40 -6.07 0.11 3.98
C PHE A 40 -5.04 0.45 5.06
N ASN A 41 -5.39 1.39 5.95
CA ASN A 41 -4.54 1.80 7.05
C ASN A 41 -4.39 0.68 8.10
N ASP A 42 -5.49 0.04 8.48
CA ASP A 42 -5.50 -1.08 9.41
C ASP A 42 -4.72 -2.27 8.86
N TYR A 43 -4.90 -2.56 7.56
CA TYR A 43 -4.14 -3.61 6.90
C TYR A 43 -2.64 -3.32 6.90
N CYS A 44 -2.22 -2.10 6.54
CA CYS A 44 -0.81 -1.72 6.57
C CYS A 44 -0.23 -1.81 7.99
N SER A 45 -0.93 -1.32 9.01
CA SER A 45 -0.51 -1.40 10.41
C SER A 45 -0.35 -2.84 10.89
N LYS A 46 -1.31 -3.72 10.59
CA LYS A 46 -1.25 -5.16 10.94
C LYS A 46 -0.10 -5.89 10.26
N ASN A 47 0.24 -5.50 9.03
CA ASN A 47 1.33 -6.10 8.27
C ASN A 47 2.68 -5.41 8.50
N GLY A 48 2.76 -4.38 9.35
CA GLY A 48 3.98 -3.62 9.59
C GLY A 48 4.46 -2.81 8.38
N ILE A 49 3.57 -2.48 7.44
CA ILE A 49 3.89 -1.73 6.23
C ILE A 49 3.87 -0.23 6.55
N ARG A 50 5.02 0.43 6.45
CA ARG A 50 5.11 1.88 6.59
C ARG A 50 4.57 2.57 5.35
N ARG A 51 3.60 3.47 5.53
CA ARG A 51 3.03 4.26 4.44
C ARG A 51 3.79 5.57 4.28
N GLN A 52 4.27 5.83 3.07
CA GLN A 52 4.83 7.11 2.67
C GLN A 52 3.88 7.76 1.68
N LYS A 53 3.33 8.92 2.06
CA LYS A 53 2.54 9.76 1.16
C LYS A 53 3.47 10.82 0.59
N THR A 54 3.76 10.75 -0.70
CA THR A 54 4.47 11.83 -1.38
C THR A 54 3.49 12.97 -1.63
N VAL A 55 3.85 14.17 -1.19
CA VAL A 55 3.11 15.39 -1.54
C VAL A 55 3.44 15.69 -3.01
N PRO A 56 2.46 15.99 -3.87
CA PRO A 56 2.76 16.39 -5.23
C PRO A 56 3.56 17.70 -5.18
N GLY A 57 4.84 17.65 -5.53
CA GLY A 57 5.73 18.82 -5.57
C GLY A 57 7.13 18.64 -4.98
N ASN A 58 7.44 17.52 -4.31
CA ASN A 58 8.78 17.27 -3.77
C ASN A 58 9.30 15.86 -4.12
N PRO A 59 10.15 15.74 -5.16
CA PRO A 59 10.86 14.48 -5.43
C PRO A 59 11.96 14.29 -4.38
N GLN A 60 11.90 13.18 -3.63
CA GLN A 60 13.04 12.62 -2.89
C GLN A 60 13.18 11.12 -3.15
#